data_AF-A0A329RDB8-F1
#
_entry.id   AF-A0A329RDB8-F1
#
_cell.length_a   1.000
_cell.length_b   1.000
_cell.length_c   1.000
_cell.angle_alpha   90.00
_cell.angle_beta   90.00
_cell.angle_gamma   90.00
#
_symmetry.space_group_name_H-M   'P 1'
#
loop_
_entity.id
_entity.type
_entity.pdbx_description
1 polymer ?
#
loop_
_entity_poly.entity_id
_entity_poly.type
_entity_poly.pdbx_seq_one_letter_code
_entity_poly.pdbx_strand_id
1 'polypeptide(L)'
;MVAFHWRDRKPEHYLCTGSAMTESTIGRKVKQVGSITVQCPAAVNDYQRWMGGVDVHDRLHLRKFSLQTSTKFVKYYKSLFLGFIDLVLVNTYIWHKKTATITGTAAMTRGEWHAVL
;
A
#
# COMPACT_ATOMS: atom_id res chain seq x y z
N MET A 1 -9.33 -23.34 -7.69
CA MET A 1 -8.48 -22.98 -6.52
C MET A 1 -7.12 -23.61 -6.76
N VAL A 2 -6.04 -22.88 -6.52
CA VAL A 2 -4.67 -23.34 -6.74
C VAL A 2 -3.90 -23.16 -5.44
N ALA A 3 -3.19 -24.20 -5.00
CA ALA A 3 -2.26 -24.15 -3.90
C ALA A 3 -0.90 -24.59 -4.41
N PHE A 4 0.14 -23.80 -4.13
CA PHE A 4 1.51 -24.15 -4.52
C PHE A 4 2.50 -23.63 -3.48
N HIS A 5 3.71 -24.19 -3.51
CA HIS A 5 4.83 -23.64 -2.77
C HIS A 5 5.83 -23.09 -3.77
N TRP A 6 6.34 -21.89 -3.51
CA TRP A 6 7.44 -21.30 -4.26
C TRP A 6 8.66 -21.20 -3.34
N ARG A 7 9.81 -21.66 -3.82
CA ARG A 7 11.04 -21.69 -3.03
C ARG A 7 12.09 -20.83 -3.72
N ASP A 8 12.36 -19.68 -3.12
CA ASP A 8 13.53 -18.88 -3.44
C ASP A 8 14.66 -19.18 -2.44
N ARG A 9 14.85 -18.37 -1.39
CA ARG A 9 15.72 -18.73 -0.24
C ARG A 9 15.02 -19.61 0.79
N LYS A 10 13.76 -19.31 1.06
CA LYS A 10 12.89 -20.04 1.99
C LYS A 10 11.64 -20.47 1.23
N PRO A 11 11.04 -21.61 1.60
CA PRO A 11 9.76 -22.02 1.02
C PRO A 11 8.66 -21.06 1.49
N GLU A 12 7.86 -20.59 0.55
CA GLU A 12 6.68 -19.76 0.77
C GLU A 12 5.46 -20.48 0.18
N HIS A 13 4.37 -20.50 0.93
CA HIS A 13 3.14 -21.20 0.55
C HIS A 13 2.09 -20.21 0.09
N TYR A 14 1.50 -20.47 -1.07
CA TYR A 14 0.52 -19.61 -1.70
C TYR A 14 -0.79 -20.37 -1.90
N LEU A 15 -1.89 -19.70 -1.58
CA LEU A 15 -3.25 -20.16 -1.84
C LEU A 15 -3.97 -19.09 -2.66
N CYS A 16 -4.44 -19.47 -3.85
CA CYS A 16 -5.03 -18.54 -4.80
C CYS A 16 -6.37 -19.06 -5.33
N THR A 17 -7.35 -18.17 -5.42
CA THR A 17 -8.63 -18.40 -6.10
C THR A 17 -8.67 -17.55 -7.37
N GLY A 18 -9.13 -18.12 -8.49
CA GLY A 18 -9.18 -17.41 -9.78
C GLY A 18 -7.84 -17.20 -10.50
N SER A 19 -6.72 -17.68 -9.95
CA SER A 19 -5.40 -17.59 -10.60
C SER A 19 -5.11 -18.80 -11.47
N ALA A 20 -4.51 -18.58 -12.64
CA ALA A 20 -3.91 -19.63 -13.47
C ALA A 20 -2.42 -19.82 -13.11
N MET A 21 -1.92 -21.06 -13.17
CA MET A 21 -0.50 -21.37 -12.99
C MET A 21 0.25 -21.03 -14.27
N THR A 22 0.59 -19.76 -14.42
CA THR A 22 1.40 -19.25 -15.53
C THR A 22 2.80 -18.89 -15.04
N GLU A 23 3.79 -19.08 -15.90
CA GLU A 23 5.17 -18.69 -15.62
C GLU A 23 5.32 -17.18 -15.74
N SER A 24 6.11 -16.60 -14.84
CA SER A 24 6.44 -15.18 -14.83
C SER A 24 7.86 -15.00 -14.31
N THR A 25 8.34 -13.76 -14.34
CA THR A 25 9.66 -13.43 -13.78
C THR A 25 9.54 -12.30 -12.79
N ILE A 26 10.36 -12.35 -11.74
CA ILE A 26 10.46 -11.29 -10.74
C ILE A 26 11.91 -10.80 -10.60
N GLY A 27 12.06 -9.48 -10.55
CA GLY A 27 13.35 -8.83 -10.33
C GLY A 27 13.75 -8.92 -8.85
N ARG A 28 14.90 -9.53 -8.58
CA ARG A 28 15.44 -9.72 -7.24
C ARG A 28 16.76 -8.97 -7.09
N LYS A 29 16.86 -8.11 -6.08
CA LYS A 29 18.14 -7.51 -5.68
C LYS A 29 18.91 -8.47 -4.78
N VAL A 30 20.05 -8.94 -5.27
CA VAL A 30 20.99 -9.76 -4.50
C VAL A 30 22.12 -8.86 -4.01
N LYS A 31 22.43 -8.95 -2.70
CA LYS A 31 23.55 -8.20 -2.10
C LYS A 31 24.83 -8.51 -2.90
N GLN A 32 25.60 -7.47 -3.22
CA GLN A 32 26.88 -7.51 -3.96
C GLN A 32 26.80 -7.91 -5.44
N VAL A 33 25.74 -8.60 -5.90
CA VAL A 33 25.60 -9.06 -7.30
C VAL A 33 24.72 -8.12 -8.14
N GLY A 34 23.81 -7.37 -7.51
CA GLY A 34 22.89 -6.48 -8.22
C GLY A 34 21.53 -7.12 -8.47
N SER A 35 20.81 -6.65 -9.50
CA SER A 35 19.47 -7.15 -9.84
C SER A 35 19.56 -8.39 -10.72
N ILE A 36 19.02 -9.51 -10.26
CA ILE A 36 18.86 -10.75 -11.04
C ILE A 36 17.38 -11.00 -11.33
N THR A 37 17.10 -11.71 -12.41
CA THR A 37 15.73 -12.12 -12.76
C THR A 37 15.54 -13.58 -12.38
N VAL A 38 14.49 -13.88 -11.62
CA VAL A 38 14.17 -15.24 -11.16
C VAL A 38 12.82 -15.67 -11.72
N GLN A 39 12.71 -16.93 -12.13
CA GLN A 39 11.44 -17.52 -12.57
C GLN A 39 10.52 -17.75 -11.36
N CYS A 40 9.27 -17.32 -11.47
CA CYS A 40 8.26 -17.50 -10.44
C CYS A 40 6.86 -17.66 -11.05
N PRO A 41 5.93 -18.36 -10.38
CA PRO A 41 4.53 -18.34 -10.79
C PRO A 41 3.97 -16.91 -10.82
N ALA A 42 3.14 -16.58 -11.81
CA ALA A 42 2.53 -15.25 -11.95
C ALA A 42 1.79 -14.79 -10.68
N ALA A 43 1.16 -15.75 -9.97
CA ALA A 43 0.51 -15.52 -8.69
C ALA A 43 1.44 -14.89 -7.63
N VAL A 44 2.75 -15.17 -7.66
CA VAL A 44 3.72 -14.55 -6.75
C VAL A 44 3.92 -13.07 -7.10
N ASN A 45 4.03 -12.76 -8.39
CA ASN A 45 4.18 -11.38 -8.85
C ASN A 45 2.92 -10.55 -8.58
N ASP A 46 1.75 -11.12 -8.84
CA ASP A 46 0.46 -10.49 -8.52
C ASP A 46 0.34 -10.24 -7.02
N TYR A 47 0.66 -11.23 -6.20
CA TYR A 47 0.66 -11.06 -4.76
C TYR A 47 1.60 -9.92 -4.35
N GLN A 48 2.86 -9.92 -4.80
CA GLN A 48 3.82 -8.87 -4.46
C GLN A 48 3.39 -7.48 -4.93
N ARG A 49 2.73 -7.37 -6.08
CA ARG A 49 2.24 -6.10 -6.64
C ARG A 49 1.13 -5.49 -5.80
N TRP A 50 0.23 -6.32 -5.26
CA TRP A 50 -0.92 -5.88 -4.48
C TRP A 50 -0.67 -5.90 -2.96
N MET A 51 0.32 -6.66 -2.51
CA MET A 51 0.77 -6.66 -1.13
C MET A 51 1.29 -5.26 -0.73
N GLY A 52 1.05 -4.87 0.51
CA GLY A 52 1.52 -3.59 1.05
C GLY A 52 0.60 -2.40 0.74
N GLY A 53 -0.56 -2.60 0.09
CA GLY A 53 -1.56 -1.54 -0.06
C GLY A 53 -1.97 -0.92 1.28
N VAL A 54 -2.15 -1.77 2.32
CA VAL A 54 -2.44 -1.34 3.69
C VAL A 54 -1.26 -0.57 4.29
N ASP A 55 -0.04 -1.07 4.16
CA ASP A 55 1.16 -0.41 4.68
C ASP A 55 1.42 0.96 4.03
N VAL A 56 1.11 1.09 2.73
CA VAL A 56 1.20 2.36 2.01
C VAL A 56 0.15 3.34 2.54
N HIS A 57 -1.08 2.87 2.77
CA HIS A 57 -2.14 3.68 3.37
C HIS A 57 -1.77 4.12 4.80
N ASP A 58 -1.29 3.20 5.64
CA ASP A 58 -0.87 3.47 7.01
C ASP A 58 0.32 4.45 7.05
N ARG A 59 1.28 4.30 6.13
CA ARG A 59 2.37 5.28 5.96
C ARG A 59 1.85 6.67 5.57
N LEU A 60 0.79 6.76 4.77
CA LEU A 60 0.16 8.05 4.46
C LEU A 60 -0.55 8.62 5.69
N HIS A 61 -1.21 7.79 6.47
CA HIS A 61 -1.89 8.18 7.69
C HIS A 61 -0.91 8.71 8.76
N LEU A 62 0.12 7.94 9.10
CA LEU A 62 0.95 8.18 10.29
C LEU A 62 2.05 9.26 10.12
N ARG A 63 2.49 9.57 8.90
CA ARG A 63 3.83 10.17 8.72
C ARG A 63 3.91 11.70 8.70
N LYS A 64 2.82 12.45 8.47
CA LYS A 64 2.91 13.93 8.35
C LYS A 64 1.79 14.73 9.03
N PHE A 65 0.59 14.17 9.19
CA PHE A 65 -0.58 14.92 9.68
C PHE A 65 -1.44 14.11 10.65
N SER A 66 -0.86 13.11 11.34
CA SER A 66 -1.61 12.26 12.27
C SER A 66 -2.06 13.09 13.50
N LEU A 67 -3.33 13.50 13.50
CA LEU A 67 -3.96 14.12 14.65
C LEU A 67 -3.99 13.14 15.84
N GLN A 68 -4.17 11.85 15.54
CA GLN A 68 -4.14 10.77 16.51
C GLN A 68 -2.81 10.68 17.29
N THR A 69 -1.68 10.92 16.62
CA THR A 69 -0.35 10.86 17.25
C THR A 69 0.07 12.21 17.84
N SER A 70 -0.46 13.32 17.30
CA SER A 70 -0.14 14.68 17.76
C SER A 70 -0.74 15.03 19.12
N THR A 71 -1.79 14.33 19.56
CA THR A 71 -2.48 14.61 20.83
C THR A 71 -2.64 13.35 21.67
N LYS A 72 -2.23 13.41 22.94
CA LYS A 72 -2.43 12.31 23.89
C LYS A 72 -3.67 12.60 24.74
N PHE A 73 -4.70 11.79 24.58
CA PHE A 73 -5.87 11.83 25.44
C PHE A 73 -5.81 10.75 26.52
N VAL A 74 -6.34 11.08 27.70
CA VAL A 74 -6.50 10.12 28.81
C VAL A 74 -7.49 9.01 28.44
N LYS A 75 -8.51 9.32 27.64
CA LYS A 75 -9.57 8.38 27.24
C LYS A 75 -9.34 7.89 25.81
N TYR A 76 -9.27 6.57 25.62
CA TYR A 76 -8.89 5.93 24.33
C TYR A 76 -9.81 6.30 23.16
N TYR A 77 -11.12 6.45 23.39
CA TYR A 77 -12.08 6.72 22.31
C TYR A 77 -11.85 8.07 21.63
N LYS A 78 -11.23 9.05 22.31
CA LYS A 78 -10.88 10.34 21.71
C LYS A 78 -9.77 10.19 20.69
N SER A 79 -8.76 9.36 20.99
CA SER A 79 -7.70 9.00 20.04
C SER A 79 -8.26 8.20 18.86
N LEU A 80 -9.16 7.25 19.12
CA LEU A 80 -9.83 6.48 18.07
C LEU A 80 -10.65 7.39 17.12
N PHE A 81 -11.39 8.36 17.67
CA PHE A 81 -12.13 9.34 16.89
C PHE A 81 -11.23 10.17 15.97
N LEU A 82 -10.08 10.63 16.47
CA LEU A 82 -9.10 11.33 15.63
C LEU A 82 -8.53 10.42 14.52
N GLY A 83 -8.28 9.15 14.81
CA GLY A 83 -7.88 8.18 13.78
C GLY A 83 -8.91 8.04 12.65
N PHE A 84 -10.21 8.11 12.96
CA PHE A 84 -11.25 8.14 11.92
C PHE A 84 -11.23 9.44 11.09
N ILE A 85 -11.00 10.60 11.72
CA ILE A 85 -10.84 11.86 10.98
C ILE A 85 -9.64 11.79 10.05
N ASP A 86 -8.50 11.30 10.56
CA ASP A 86 -7.28 11.14 9.76
C ASP A 86 -7.52 10.18 8.57
N LEU A 87 -8.27 9.09 8.75
CA LEU A 87 -8.70 8.20 7.67
C LEU A 87 -9.57 8.90 6.63
N VAL A 88 -10.55 9.70 7.06
CA VAL A 88 -11.42 10.48 6.16
C VAL A 88 -10.61 11.49 5.36
N LEU A 89 -9.65 12.18 5.99
CA LEU A 89 -8.76 13.14 5.32
C LEU A 89 -7.88 12.47 4.25
N VAL A 90 -7.35 11.27 4.52
CA VAL A 90 -6.59 10.51 3.52
C VAL A 90 -7.49 10.09 2.35
N ASN A 91 -8.70 9.61 2.62
CA ASN A 91 -9.65 9.17 1.58
C ASN A 91 -10.12 10.33 0.69
N THR A 92 -10.43 11.48 1.28
CA THR A 92 -10.83 12.69 0.54
C THR A 92 -9.70 13.25 -0.31
N TYR A 93 -8.45 13.19 0.16
CA TYR A 93 -7.29 13.52 -0.67
C TYR A 93 -7.09 12.55 -1.85
N ILE A 94 -7.28 11.24 -1.64
CA ILE A 94 -7.23 10.24 -2.72
C ILE A 94 -8.32 10.54 -3.76
N TRP A 95 -9.53 10.88 -3.29
CA TRP A 95 -10.62 11.30 -4.16
C TRP A 95 -10.28 12.54 -4.98
N HIS A 96 -9.78 13.60 -4.33
CA HIS A 96 -9.35 14.82 -4.99
C HIS A 96 -8.33 14.54 -6.11
N LYS A 97 -7.32 13.69 -5.85
CA LYS A 97 -6.36 13.26 -6.87
C LYS A 97 -7.00 12.57 -8.06
N LYS A 98 -7.93 11.64 -7.81
CA LYS A 98 -8.67 10.96 -8.88
C LYS A 98 -9.49 11.96 -9.70
N THR A 99 -10.22 12.86 -9.05
CA THR A 99 -11.04 13.88 -9.73
C THR A 99 -10.20 14.83 -10.57
N ALA A 100 -9.06 15.29 -10.06
CA ALA A 100 -8.12 16.12 -10.82
C ALA A 100 -7.59 15.38 -12.06
N THR A 101 -7.28 14.10 -11.91
CA THR A 101 -6.80 13.26 -13.02
C THR A 101 -7.87 13.09 -14.10
N ILE A 102 -9.13 12.87 -13.71
CA ILE A 102 -10.28 12.75 -14.63
C ILE A 102 -10.56 14.07 -15.35
N THR A 103 -10.41 15.19 -14.65
CA THR A 103 -10.69 16.54 -15.19
C THR A 103 -9.51 17.09 -16.02
N GLY A 104 -8.36 16.41 -16.01
CA GLY A 104 -7.14 16.88 -16.68
C GLY A 104 -6.45 18.06 -15.98
N THR A 105 -6.78 18.32 -14.72
CA THR A 105 -6.17 19.40 -13.92
C THR A 105 -5.01 18.87 -13.07
N ALA A 106 -4.04 19.75 -12.79
CA ALA A 106 -2.93 19.39 -11.92
C ALA A 106 -3.44 19.19 -10.48
N ALA A 107 -3.24 17.99 -9.93
CA ALA A 107 -3.59 17.71 -8.54
C ALA A 107 -2.68 18.49 -7.59
N MET A 108 -3.27 19.23 -6.66
CA MET A 108 -2.56 19.91 -5.58
C MET A 108 -1.71 18.94 -4.75
N THR A 109 -0.60 19.46 -4.20
CA THR A 109 0.21 18.67 -3.28
C THR A 109 -0.54 18.46 -1.97
N ARG A 110 -0.24 17.37 -1.25
CA ARG A 110 -0.94 17.03 -0.01
C ARG A 110 -0.89 18.15 1.04
N GLY A 111 0.25 18.83 1.16
CA GLY A 111 0.42 19.91 2.16
C GLY A 111 -0.48 21.11 1.85
N GLU A 112 -0.53 21.52 0.58
CA GLU A 112 -1.42 22.61 0.12
C GLU A 112 -2.88 22.21 0.25
N TRP A 113 -3.22 20.97 -0.06
CA TRP A 113 -4.60 20.47 0.08
C TRP A 113 -5.08 20.48 1.54
N HIS A 114 -4.22 20.08 2.49
CA HIS A 114 -4.53 20.19 3.93
C HIS A 114 -4.56 21.63 4.44
N ALA A 115 -3.88 22.58 3.78
CA ALA A 115 -3.90 23.99 4.18
C ALA A 115 -5.16 24.74 3.71
N VAL A 116 -5.83 24.22 2.69
CA VAL A 116 -7.08 24.78 2.14
C VAL A 116 -8.33 24.21 2.83
N LEU A 117 -8.19 23.08 3.54
CA LEU A 117 -9.26 22.39 4.25
C LEU A 117 -9.44 22.94 5.67
#